data_AF-A0A244EQP1-F1
#
_entry.id   AF-A0A244EQP1-F1
#
_cell.length_a   1.000
_cell.length_b   1.000
_cell.length_c   1.000
_cell.angle_alpha   90.00
_cell.angle_beta   90.00
_cell.angle_gamma   90.00
#
_symmetry.space_group_name_H-M   'P 1'
#
loop_
_entity.id
_entity.type
_entity.pdbx_description
1 polymer ?
#
loop_
_entity_poly.entity_id
_entity_poly.type
_entity_poly.pdbx_seq_one_letter_code
_entity_poly.pdbx_strand_id
1 'polypeptide(L)'
;MSRKRFFQDCYLKTGWLPMHPLAHRLAVGDACQLRQGRFQPLLNIADAHLIERVGVSQPVVLDPVDWKLSRDVQQTFSETLWAEDDEGERRAFTKQVLEFSEAGGYLFSAAEVSALLMTNWSQIRDEVTLKLTQLHYGFTDVYVVTGVARASDWGLAVAGQAGGRLDISASSGSSDHHALLGHASARVQQRQGSVDFEQSEGRAAYFFKARKLVISDAMHDHYLKQLLENAADLRPGEIANWLNTSLLNLIKSNELNLTTSIGFFAWADLSLDDIERLTA
;
A
#
# COMPACT_ATOMS: atom_id res chain seq x y z
N MET A 1 -4.70 -9.91 8.79
CA MET A 1 -5.32 -10.95 7.90
C MET A 1 -6.41 -10.42 6.96
N SER A 2 -7.45 -9.70 7.42
CA SER A 2 -8.64 -9.41 6.59
C SER A 2 -8.35 -8.65 5.28
N ARG A 3 -7.33 -7.76 5.25
CA ARG A 3 -7.02 -6.94 4.06
C ARG A 3 -5.86 -7.45 3.20
N LYS A 4 -5.20 -8.55 3.58
CA LYS A 4 -4.02 -9.07 2.84
C LYS A 4 -4.38 -9.39 1.38
N ARG A 5 -5.52 -10.04 1.16
CA ARG A 5 -6.03 -10.38 -0.18
C ARG A 5 -6.25 -9.13 -1.04
N PHE A 6 -6.88 -8.10 -0.48
CA PHE A 6 -7.08 -6.82 -1.17
C PHE A 6 -5.75 -6.17 -1.58
N PHE A 7 -4.76 -6.15 -0.68
CA PHE A 7 -3.46 -5.53 -0.96
C PHE A 7 -2.72 -6.27 -2.09
N GLN A 8 -2.70 -7.61 -2.04
CA GLN A 8 -2.08 -8.44 -3.06
C GLN A 8 -2.75 -8.25 -4.42
N ASP A 9 -4.07 -8.31 -4.48
CA ASP A 9 -4.80 -8.18 -5.75
C ASP A 9 -4.71 -6.76 -6.31
N CYS A 10 -4.74 -5.74 -5.45
CA CYS A 10 -4.53 -4.34 -5.85
C CYS A 10 -3.15 -4.16 -6.48
N TYR A 11 -2.10 -4.71 -5.84
CA TYR A 11 -0.75 -4.67 -6.39
C TYR A 11 -0.63 -5.43 -7.72
N LEU A 12 -1.17 -6.64 -7.79
CA LEU A 12 -1.10 -7.47 -9.00
C LEU A 12 -1.85 -6.84 -10.18
N LYS A 13 -2.98 -6.19 -9.93
CA LYS A 13 -3.81 -5.58 -10.98
C LYS A 13 -3.29 -4.19 -11.40
N THR A 14 -2.90 -3.34 -10.44
CA THR A 14 -2.60 -1.93 -10.70
C THR A 14 -1.11 -1.60 -10.66
N GLY A 15 -0.29 -2.44 -10.02
CA GLY A 15 1.11 -2.14 -9.69
C GLY A 15 1.28 -1.12 -8.56
N TRP A 16 0.21 -0.77 -7.84
CA TRP A 16 0.22 0.17 -6.73
C TRP A 16 -0.13 -0.52 -5.42
N LEU A 17 0.52 -0.13 -4.33
CA LEU A 17 0.14 -0.59 -3.00
C LEU A 17 -0.87 0.33 -2.33
N PRO A 18 -1.93 -0.21 -1.72
CA PRO A 18 -2.79 0.57 -0.84
C PRO A 18 -2.03 1.08 0.39
N MET A 19 -2.25 2.35 0.74
CA MET A 19 -1.81 2.87 2.03
C MET A 19 -2.71 2.33 3.16
N HIS A 20 -2.15 2.10 4.35
CA HIS A 20 -2.93 1.70 5.52
C HIS A 20 -2.72 2.69 6.68
N PRO A 21 -3.76 3.43 7.11
CA PRO A 21 -5.10 3.55 6.52
C PRO A 21 -5.11 4.20 5.12
N LEU A 22 -6.13 3.89 4.29
CA LEU A 22 -6.21 4.40 2.90
C LEU A 22 -6.22 5.93 2.82
N ALA A 23 -6.86 6.59 3.78
CA ALA A 23 -6.94 8.06 3.83
C ALA A 23 -5.67 8.74 4.39
N HIS A 24 -4.63 7.98 4.73
CA HIS A 24 -3.36 8.54 5.17
C HIS A 24 -2.66 9.20 3.98
N ARG A 25 -2.41 10.51 4.10
CA ARG A 25 -1.80 11.29 3.03
C ARG A 25 -0.35 10.87 2.82
N LEU A 26 0.03 10.68 1.57
CA LEU A 26 1.40 10.44 1.13
C LEU A 26 1.82 11.50 0.11
N ALA A 27 3.12 11.76 0.06
CA ALA A 27 3.77 12.57 -0.96
C ALA A 27 4.92 11.80 -1.62
N VAL A 28 5.19 12.15 -2.87
CA VAL A 28 6.40 11.67 -3.56
C VAL A 28 7.61 12.17 -2.77
N GLY A 29 8.56 11.27 -2.51
CA GLY A 29 9.74 11.53 -1.71
C GLY A 29 9.57 11.25 -0.21
N ASP A 30 8.40 10.84 0.27
CA ASP A 30 8.27 10.42 1.67
C ASP A 30 9.18 9.20 1.92
N ALA A 31 10.10 9.34 2.86
CA ALA A 31 10.95 8.28 3.36
C ALA A 31 10.33 7.71 4.64
N CYS A 32 10.24 6.39 4.74
CA CYS A 32 9.59 5.72 5.86
C CYS A 32 10.23 4.38 6.21
N GLN A 33 9.82 3.85 7.36
CA GLN A 33 10.00 2.44 7.71
C GLN A 33 8.65 1.75 7.78
N LEU A 34 8.60 0.49 7.33
CA LEU A 34 7.43 -0.36 7.48
C LEU A 34 7.67 -1.31 8.67
N ARG A 35 6.97 -1.07 9.78
CA ARG A 35 7.09 -1.86 11.01
C ARG A 35 5.70 -2.26 11.51
N GLN A 36 5.47 -3.56 11.72
CA GLN A 36 4.23 -4.10 12.30
C GLN A 36 2.96 -3.58 11.60
N GLY A 37 2.93 -3.64 10.26
CA GLY A 37 1.78 -3.18 9.49
C GLY A 37 1.60 -1.65 9.42
N ARG A 38 2.56 -0.87 9.93
CA ARG A 38 2.47 0.60 9.99
C ARG A 38 3.54 1.28 9.17
N PHE A 39 3.11 2.35 8.50
CA PHE A 39 3.99 3.32 7.87
C PHE A 39 4.49 4.29 8.93
N GLN A 40 5.79 4.25 9.22
CA GLN A 40 6.45 5.18 10.14
C GLN A 40 7.23 6.22 9.31
N PRO A 41 6.73 7.46 9.19
CA PRO A 41 7.41 8.50 8.43
C PRO A 41 8.73 8.86 9.10
N LEU A 42 9.77 9.07 8.30
CA LEU A 42 11.07 9.57 8.73
C LEU A 42 11.23 11.04 8.34
N LEU A 43 11.12 11.32 7.04
CA LEU A 43 11.24 12.66 6.45
C LEU A 43 10.69 12.62 5.02
N ASN A 44 10.57 13.78 4.36
CA ASN A 44 10.47 13.83 2.90
C ASN A 44 11.84 14.18 2.31
N ILE A 45 12.33 13.42 1.32
CA ILE A 45 13.67 13.63 0.76
C ILE A 45 13.80 14.96 0.01
N ALA A 46 12.71 15.61 -0.37
CA ALA A 46 12.73 16.98 -0.87
C ALA A 46 13.22 17.98 0.19
N ASP A 47 12.99 17.68 1.48
CA ASP A 47 13.42 18.50 2.62
C ASP A 47 14.84 18.14 3.09
N ALA A 48 15.46 17.09 2.53
CA ALA A 48 16.79 16.62 2.92
C ALA A 48 17.97 17.45 2.33
N HIS A 49 17.66 18.58 1.69
CA HIS A 49 18.64 19.46 1.02
C HIS A 49 19.56 18.72 0.07
N LEU A 50 18.96 17.98 -0.87
CA LEU A 50 19.68 17.36 -1.98
C LEU A 50 20.23 18.44 -2.92
N ILE A 51 21.37 18.18 -3.56
CA ILE A 51 21.97 19.02 -4.60
C ILE A 51 21.02 19.09 -5.79
N GLU A 52 20.55 17.93 -6.24
CA GLU A 52 19.56 17.80 -7.29
C GLU A 52 18.16 17.75 -6.68
N ARG A 53 17.26 18.63 -7.14
CA ARG A 53 15.88 18.66 -6.61
C ARG A 53 15.12 17.41 -7.03
N VAL A 54 14.21 16.95 -6.17
CA VAL A 54 13.28 15.87 -6.52
C VAL A 54 12.38 16.32 -7.66
N GLY A 55 12.50 15.67 -8.81
CA GLY A 55 11.66 15.87 -9.98
C GLY A 55 10.37 15.09 -9.83
N VAL A 56 9.22 15.77 -9.98
CA VAL A 56 7.88 15.17 -9.91
C VAL A 56 7.17 15.42 -11.23
N SER A 57 6.53 14.38 -11.77
CA SER A 57 5.76 14.46 -13.01
C SER A 57 4.54 15.36 -12.89
N GLN A 58 3.97 15.75 -14.03
CA GLN A 58 2.58 16.20 -14.05
C GLN A 58 1.64 15.05 -13.64
N PRO A 59 0.42 15.35 -13.15
CA PRO A 59 -0.57 14.33 -12.84
C PRO A 59 -0.87 13.43 -14.05
N VAL A 60 -0.73 12.12 -13.87
CA VAL A 60 -1.07 11.10 -14.85
C VAL A 60 -2.42 10.50 -14.46
N VAL A 61 -3.42 10.61 -15.33
CA VAL A 61 -4.72 9.98 -15.10
C VAL A 61 -4.60 8.47 -15.32
N LEU A 62 -5.09 7.67 -14.38
CA LEU A 62 -5.10 6.21 -14.47
C LEU A 62 -6.48 5.71 -14.91
N ASP A 63 -6.52 4.55 -15.56
CA ASP A 63 -7.78 3.96 -16.03
C ASP A 63 -8.63 3.46 -14.85
N PRO A 64 -9.83 4.03 -14.60
CA PRO A 64 -10.68 3.62 -13.48
C PRO A 64 -11.13 2.15 -13.53
N VAL A 65 -11.08 1.47 -14.69
CA VAL A 65 -11.40 0.04 -14.79
C VAL A 65 -10.42 -0.82 -13.99
N ASP A 66 -9.16 -0.39 -13.91
CA ASP A 66 -8.13 -1.09 -13.13
C ASP A 66 -8.40 -1.00 -11.62
N TRP A 67 -9.15 0.02 -11.20
CA TRP A 67 -9.44 0.35 -9.80
C TRP A 67 -10.79 -0.18 -9.30
N LYS A 68 -11.42 -1.07 -10.06
CA LYS A 68 -12.54 -1.91 -9.59
C LYS A 68 -12.03 -3.31 -9.28
N LEU A 69 -12.08 -3.73 -8.02
CA LEU A 69 -11.60 -5.05 -7.59
C LEU A 69 -12.65 -5.76 -6.74
N SER A 70 -12.78 -7.06 -6.91
CA SER A 70 -13.69 -7.89 -6.12
C SER A 70 -13.11 -9.29 -5.94
N ARG A 71 -13.34 -9.87 -4.76
CA ARG A 71 -13.02 -11.27 -4.48
C ARG A 71 -13.97 -11.78 -3.40
N ASP A 72 -14.47 -13.00 -3.58
CA ASP A 72 -15.31 -13.71 -2.60
C ASP A 72 -16.52 -12.88 -2.12
N VAL A 73 -17.10 -12.09 -3.04
CA VAL A 73 -18.25 -11.22 -2.80
C VAL A 73 -19.26 -11.38 -3.94
N GLN A 74 -20.53 -11.45 -3.61
CA GLN A 74 -21.63 -11.51 -4.56
C GLN A 74 -22.67 -10.44 -4.22
N GLN A 75 -23.25 -9.86 -5.26
CA GLN A 75 -24.43 -9.00 -5.12
C GLN A 75 -25.68 -9.85 -5.23
N THR A 76 -26.39 -10.01 -4.11
CA THR A 76 -27.62 -10.80 -4.05
C THR A 76 -28.87 -9.96 -4.31
N PHE A 77 -28.77 -8.64 -4.18
CA PHE A 77 -29.86 -7.71 -4.45
C PHE A 77 -29.33 -6.37 -4.96
N SER A 78 -30.00 -5.79 -5.97
CA SER A 78 -29.79 -4.40 -6.38
C SER A 78 -31.01 -3.88 -7.11
N GLU A 79 -31.77 -2.99 -6.48
CA GLU A 79 -32.94 -2.36 -7.09
C GLU A 79 -33.03 -0.88 -6.74
N THR A 80 -33.53 -0.09 -7.68
CA THR A 80 -33.91 1.31 -7.44
C THR A 80 -35.31 1.36 -6.86
N LEU A 81 -35.40 1.87 -5.63
CA LEU A 81 -36.62 2.04 -4.86
C LEU A 81 -36.97 3.53 -4.78
N TRP A 82 -38.21 3.81 -4.40
CA TRP A 82 -38.71 5.16 -4.19
C TRP A 82 -39.12 5.30 -2.72
N ALA A 83 -38.66 6.37 -2.08
CA ALA A 83 -39.13 6.77 -0.75
C ALA A 83 -39.58 8.23 -0.79
N GLU A 84 -40.59 8.55 0.00
CA GLU A 84 -40.95 9.93 0.30
C GLU A 84 -40.05 10.41 1.43
N ASP A 85 -39.45 11.60 1.27
CA ASP A 85 -38.67 12.24 2.32
C ASP A 85 -39.57 12.99 3.32
N ASP A 86 -38.96 13.61 4.33
CA ASP A 86 -39.67 14.35 5.38
C ASP A 86 -40.47 15.57 4.85
N GLU A 87 -40.19 16.00 3.60
CA GLU A 87 -40.86 17.10 2.90
C GLU A 87 -41.96 16.60 1.94
N GLY A 88 -42.15 15.27 1.83
CA GLY A 88 -43.13 14.63 0.94
C GLY A 88 -42.67 14.50 -0.50
N GLU A 89 -41.39 14.76 -0.81
CA GLU A 89 -40.82 14.55 -2.14
C GLU A 89 -40.41 13.09 -2.35
N ARG A 90 -40.79 12.52 -3.49
CA ARG A 90 -40.37 11.17 -3.89
C ARG A 90 -38.95 11.19 -4.43
N ARG A 91 -38.03 10.58 -3.70
CA ARG A 91 -36.63 10.42 -4.11
C ARG A 91 -36.34 8.97 -4.44
N ALA A 92 -35.71 8.76 -5.60
CA ALA A 92 -35.20 7.46 -6.01
C ALA A 92 -33.86 7.17 -5.31
N PHE A 93 -33.71 5.95 -4.81
CA PHE A 93 -32.44 5.46 -4.27
C PHE A 93 -32.26 4.00 -4.67
N THR A 94 -31.02 3.60 -4.97
CA THR A 94 -30.72 2.18 -5.17
C THR A 94 -30.28 1.56 -3.85
N LYS A 95 -30.87 0.42 -3.53
CA LYS A 95 -30.45 -0.46 -2.44
C LYS A 95 -29.70 -1.65 -3.03
N GLN A 96 -28.51 -1.93 -2.48
CA GLN A 96 -27.66 -3.06 -2.85
C GLN A 96 -27.37 -3.92 -1.62
N VAL A 97 -27.34 -5.24 -1.81
CA VAL A 97 -26.94 -6.21 -0.79
C VAL A 97 -25.74 -6.98 -1.30
N LEU A 98 -24.68 -6.99 -0.49
CA LEU A 98 -23.44 -7.72 -0.74
C LEU A 98 -23.31 -8.85 0.28
N GLU A 99 -23.01 -10.06 -0.21
CA GLU A 99 -22.74 -11.23 0.62
C GLU A 99 -21.33 -11.74 0.34
N PHE A 100 -20.57 -11.97 1.42
CA PHE A 100 -19.18 -12.39 1.37
C PHE A 100 -19.06 -13.87 1.72
N SER A 101 -18.49 -14.66 0.80
CA SER A 101 -18.39 -16.11 0.98
C SER A 101 -17.26 -16.49 1.95
N GLU A 102 -16.20 -15.70 2.02
CA GLU A 102 -14.98 -16.02 2.77
C GLU A 102 -14.52 -14.85 3.65
N ALA A 103 -13.78 -15.17 4.72
CA ALA A 103 -13.08 -14.16 5.51
C ALA A 103 -11.98 -13.50 4.65
N GLY A 104 -11.93 -12.18 4.66
CA GLY A 104 -11.05 -11.37 3.80
C GLY A 104 -11.55 -11.20 2.36
N GLY A 105 -12.76 -11.68 2.05
CA GLY A 105 -13.48 -11.28 0.84
C GLY A 105 -13.72 -9.78 0.84
N TYR A 106 -13.68 -9.15 -0.33
CA TYR A 106 -13.73 -7.69 -0.42
C TYR A 106 -14.37 -7.22 -1.73
N LEU A 107 -14.90 -6.00 -1.68
CA LEU A 107 -15.33 -5.23 -2.85
C LEU A 107 -14.72 -3.83 -2.76
N PHE A 108 -14.03 -3.43 -3.81
CA PHE A 108 -13.36 -2.13 -3.91
C PHE A 108 -13.71 -1.45 -5.22
N SER A 109 -13.90 -0.13 -5.16
CA SER A 109 -14.07 0.72 -6.32
C SER A 109 -13.38 2.05 -6.04
N ALA A 110 -12.63 2.56 -7.01
CA ALA A 110 -12.15 3.92 -7.00
C ALA A 110 -12.28 4.55 -8.40
N ALA A 111 -12.59 5.85 -8.41
CA ALA A 111 -12.70 6.68 -9.59
C ALA A 111 -11.83 7.93 -9.45
N GLU A 112 -11.67 8.67 -10.56
CA GLU A 112 -10.85 9.88 -10.63
C GLU A 112 -9.41 9.66 -10.15
N VAL A 113 -8.83 8.51 -10.48
CA VAL A 113 -7.51 8.15 -10.00
C VAL A 113 -6.43 8.88 -10.80
N SER A 114 -5.58 9.61 -10.10
CA SER A 114 -4.43 10.31 -10.70
C SER A 114 -3.15 10.01 -9.93
N ALA A 115 -2.03 9.96 -10.64
CA ALA A 115 -0.74 9.62 -10.07
C ALA A 115 0.31 10.71 -10.31
N LEU A 116 1.17 10.90 -9.32
CA LEU A 116 2.41 11.67 -9.40
C LEU A 116 3.58 10.69 -9.29
N LEU A 117 4.58 10.85 -10.16
CA LEU A 117 5.74 9.98 -10.25
C LEU A 117 7.02 10.78 -10.10
N MET A 118 8.01 10.19 -9.43
CA MET A 118 9.35 10.71 -9.37
C MET A 118 10.07 10.44 -10.69
N THR A 119 10.58 11.49 -11.34
CA THR A 119 11.10 11.38 -12.72
C THR A 119 12.62 11.28 -12.79
N ASN A 120 13.33 11.63 -11.73
CA ASN A 120 14.79 11.71 -11.70
C ASN A 120 15.45 10.81 -10.64
N TRP A 121 14.80 9.71 -10.26
CA TRP A 121 15.32 8.79 -9.24
C TRP A 121 16.77 8.35 -9.50
N SER A 122 17.12 8.03 -10.75
CA SER A 122 18.46 7.59 -11.14
C SER A 122 19.55 8.61 -10.84
N GLN A 123 19.21 9.91 -10.81
CA GLN A 123 20.14 11.01 -10.55
C GLN A 123 20.34 11.25 -9.05
N ILE A 124 19.26 11.08 -8.25
CA ILE A 124 19.28 11.45 -6.83
C ILE A 124 19.58 10.28 -5.89
N ARG A 125 19.47 9.02 -6.34
CA ARG A 125 19.51 7.84 -5.46
C ARG A 125 20.76 7.75 -4.58
N ASP A 126 21.94 8.08 -5.12
CA ASP A 126 23.21 7.94 -4.40
C ASP A 126 23.32 9.03 -3.32
N GLU A 127 22.86 10.24 -3.63
CA GLU A 127 22.77 11.33 -2.67
C GLU A 127 21.74 11.04 -1.57
N VAL A 128 20.59 10.49 -1.93
CA VAL A 128 19.57 10.04 -0.98
C VAL A 128 20.15 8.99 -0.02
N THR A 129 20.89 8.00 -0.53
CA THR A 129 21.59 7.01 0.31
C THR A 129 22.53 7.69 1.30
N LEU A 130 23.37 8.63 0.84
CA LEU A 130 24.29 9.37 1.70
C LEU A 130 23.56 10.17 2.79
N LYS A 131 22.52 10.92 2.41
CA LYS A 131 21.76 11.76 3.35
C LYS A 131 21.02 10.92 4.39
N LEU A 132 20.39 9.83 3.98
CA LEU A 132 19.72 8.92 4.92
C LEU A 132 20.72 8.28 5.88
N THR A 133 21.93 7.94 5.39
CA THR A 133 23.02 7.44 6.24
C THR A 133 23.45 8.47 7.28
N GLN A 134 23.51 9.75 6.91
CA GLN A 134 23.90 10.86 7.80
C GLN A 134 22.82 11.17 8.83
N LEU A 135 21.55 11.21 8.40
CA LEU A 135 20.42 11.67 9.21
C LEU A 135 19.89 10.58 10.14
N HIS A 136 19.98 9.31 9.74
CA HIS A 136 19.40 8.19 10.47
C HIS A 136 20.36 7.01 10.49
N TYR A 137 21.21 6.91 11.52
CA TYR A 137 22.26 5.88 11.69
C TYR A 137 21.78 4.40 11.84
N GLY A 138 20.51 4.08 11.57
CA GLY A 138 19.89 2.75 11.82
C GLY A 138 18.99 2.26 10.68
N PHE A 139 19.32 2.58 9.45
CA PHE A 139 18.48 2.45 8.26
C PHE A 139 18.62 1.06 7.60
N THR A 140 18.25 0.01 8.31
CA THR A 140 18.19 -1.34 7.70
C THR A 140 16.95 -1.52 6.83
N ASP A 141 15.87 -0.79 7.10
CA ASP A 141 14.60 -0.96 6.39
C ASP A 141 13.98 0.40 6.08
N VAL A 142 14.52 1.07 5.05
CA VAL A 142 14.01 2.35 4.58
C VAL A 142 13.37 2.19 3.20
N TYR A 143 12.22 2.80 3.04
CA TYR A 143 11.50 2.92 1.79
C TYR A 143 11.43 4.39 1.42
N VAL A 144 11.56 4.70 0.14
CA VAL A 144 11.31 6.03 -0.42
C VAL A 144 10.17 5.92 -1.39
N VAL A 145 9.10 6.69 -1.16
CA VAL A 145 7.93 6.75 -2.04
C VAL A 145 8.33 7.42 -3.35
N THR A 146 8.33 6.65 -4.44
CA THR A 146 8.69 7.10 -5.79
C THR A 146 7.46 7.44 -6.64
N GLY A 147 6.27 7.05 -6.19
CA GLY A 147 5.03 7.44 -6.83
C GLY A 147 3.87 7.44 -5.85
N VAL A 148 2.92 8.34 -6.05
CA VAL A 148 1.67 8.40 -5.28
C VAL A 148 0.50 8.44 -6.24
N ALA A 149 -0.41 7.49 -6.13
CA ALA A 149 -1.72 7.52 -6.77
C ALA A 149 -2.78 7.95 -5.75
N ARG A 150 -3.70 8.81 -6.18
CA ARG A 150 -4.76 9.41 -5.38
C ARG A 150 -6.10 9.17 -6.05
N ALA A 151 -7.08 8.67 -5.29
CA ALA A 151 -8.46 8.53 -5.71
C ALA A 151 -9.38 9.41 -4.84
N SER A 152 -10.14 10.32 -5.45
CA SER A 152 -11.09 11.20 -4.75
C SER A 152 -12.39 10.50 -4.40
N ASP A 153 -12.86 9.62 -5.29
CA ASP A 153 -14.08 8.84 -5.12
C ASP A 153 -13.69 7.37 -4.95
N TRP A 154 -13.97 6.80 -3.78
CA TRP A 154 -13.61 5.42 -3.49
C TRP A 154 -14.46 4.82 -2.37
N GLY A 155 -14.58 3.50 -2.40
CA GLY A 155 -15.19 2.69 -1.36
C GLY A 155 -14.55 1.32 -1.26
N LEU A 156 -14.43 0.82 -0.04
CA LEU A 156 -13.87 -0.49 0.29
C LEU A 156 -14.77 -1.18 1.32
N ALA A 157 -15.28 -2.36 0.96
CA ALA A 157 -15.91 -3.29 1.89
C ALA A 157 -15.04 -4.54 2.06
N VAL A 158 -14.79 -4.97 3.29
CA VAL A 158 -13.98 -6.17 3.60
C VAL A 158 -14.67 -7.01 4.67
N ALA A 159 -14.88 -8.29 4.41
CA ALA A 159 -15.40 -9.22 5.39
C ALA A 159 -14.32 -9.66 6.39
N GLY A 160 -14.60 -9.55 7.68
CA GLY A 160 -13.81 -10.12 8.76
C GLY A 160 -14.09 -11.61 9.00
N GLN A 161 -15.21 -12.14 8.49
CA GLN A 161 -15.59 -13.54 8.59
C GLN A 161 -16.41 -13.99 7.37
N ALA A 162 -16.49 -15.31 7.15
CA ALA A 162 -17.36 -15.90 6.13
C ALA A 162 -18.85 -15.64 6.44
N GLY A 163 -19.66 -15.49 5.39
CA GLY A 163 -21.09 -15.18 5.50
C GLY A 163 -21.38 -13.76 5.97
N GLY A 164 -20.39 -12.85 5.90
CA GLY A 164 -20.62 -11.43 6.15
C GLY A 164 -21.59 -10.86 5.13
N ARG A 165 -22.45 -9.94 5.57
CA ARG A 165 -23.41 -9.26 4.68
C ARG A 165 -23.46 -7.76 4.94
N LEU A 166 -23.54 -7.00 3.87
CA LEU A 166 -23.56 -5.55 3.88
C LEU A 166 -24.70 -5.03 2.99
N ASP A 167 -25.63 -4.32 3.61
CA ASP A 167 -26.72 -3.64 2.91
C ASP A 167 -26.36 -2.14 2.78
N ILE A 168 -26.24 -1.66 1.55
CA ILE A 168 -25.88 -0.27 1.21
C ILE A 168 -27.02 0.35 0.42
N SER A 169 -27.25 1.65 0.61
CA SER A 169 -28.13 2.44 -0.26
C SER A 169 -27.46 3.74 -0.69
N ALA A 170 -27.72 4.20 -1.91
CA ALA A 170 -27.29 5.51 -2.36
C ALA A 170 -28.36 6.15 -3.28
N SER A 171 -28.40 7.47 -3.35
CA SER A 171 -29.21 8.25 -4.29
C SER A 171 -28.59 8.20 -5.68
N SER A 172 -28.52 7.00 -6.26
CA SER A 172 -28.00 6.69 -7.59
C SER A 172 -28.98 5.78 -8.29
N GLY A 173 -29.13 5.92 -9.61
CA GLY A 173 -29.94 5.04 -10.45
C GLY A 173 -29.16 3.87 -11.06
N SER A 174 -27.93 3.61 -10.59
CA SER A 174 -27.08 2.54 -11.14
C SER A 174 -27.29 1.21 -10.44
N SER A 175 -27.33 0.12 -11.21
CA SER A 175 -27.31 -1.26 -10.74
C SER A 175 -25.93 -1.94 -10.88
N ASP A 176 -24.90 -1.18 -11.28
CA ASP A 176 -23.53 -1.69 -11.39
C ASP A 176 -23.00 -2.15 -10.03
N HIS A 177 -22.30 -3.27 -10.04
CA HIS A 177 -21.78 -3.96 -8.86
C HIS A 177 -20.91 -3.07 -7.97
N HIS A 178 -20.18 -2.14 -8.58
CA HIS A 178 -19.26 -1.24 -7.90
C HIS A 178 -19.83 0.16 -7.65
N ALA A 179 -21.04 0.48 -8.16
CA ALA A 179 -21.48 1.87 -8.28
C ALA A 179 -21.86 2.55 -6.97
N LEU A 180 -22.33 1.81 -5.97
CA LEU A 180 -22.78 2.43 -4.72
C LEU A 180 -21.63 2.66 -3.72
N LEU A 181 -20.50 1.99 -3.87
CA LEU A 181 -19.43 1.95 -2.85
C LEU A 181 -18.77 3.30 -2.61
N GLY A 182 -18.43 4.01 -3.69
CA GLY A 182 -17.77 5.31 -3.60
C GLY A 182 -18.72 6.51 -3.57
N HIS A 183 -20.00 6.28 -3.94
CA HIS A 183 -20.96 7.36 -4.13
C HIS A 183 -21.10 8.22 -2.86
N ALA A 184 -21.06 9.55 -3.00
CA ALA A 184 -21.05 10.47 -1.86
C ALA A 184 -22.28 10.34 -0.92
N SER A 185 -23.41 9.86 -1.45
CA SER A 185 -24.63 9.62 -0.68
C SER A 185 -24.73 8.20 -0.11
N ALA A 186 -23.70 7.36 -0.25
CA ALA A 186 -23.76 5.98 0.17
C ALA A 186 -23.91 5.89 1.69
N ARG A 187 -24.89 5.09 2.12
CA ARG A 187 -25.20 4.85 3.52
C ARG A 187 -25.32 3.36 3.75
N VAL A 188 -24.66 2.89 4.81
CA VAL A 188 -24.86 1.52 5.28
C VAL A 188 -26.18 1.46 6.03
N GLN A 189 -27.07 0.59 5.58
CA GLN A 189 -28.37 0.35 6.20
C GLN A 189 -28.27 -0.74 7.28
N GLN A 190 -27.57 -1.82 6.95
CA GLN A 190 -27.41 -2.96 7.85
C GLN A 190 -26.06 -3.63 7.63
N ARG A 191 -25.45 -4.10 8.73
CA ARG A 191 -24.27 -4.97 8.72
C ARG A 191 -24.61 -6.24 9.47
N GLN A 192 -24.36 -7.39 8.85
CA GLN A 192 -24.46 -8.68 9.51
C GLN A 192 -23.12 -9.39 9.46
N GLY A 193 -22.67 -9.82 10.64
CA GLY A 193 -21.32 -10.33 10.83
C GLY A 193 -20.26 -9.21 10.82
N SER A 194 -19.00 -9.63 10.92
CA SER A 194 -17.87 -8.71 10.86
C SER A 194 -17.67 -8.28 9.40
N VAL A 195 -18.16 -7.10 9.02
CA VAL A 195 -17.86 -6.45 7.73
C VAL A 195 -17.42 -5.03 8.01
N ASP A 196 -16.23 -4.71 7.54
CA ASP A 196 -15.63 -3.39 7.60
C ASP A 196 -15.95 -2.63 6.30
N PHE A 197 -16.33 -1.37 6.43
CA PHE A 197 -16.72 -0.53 5.29
C PHE A 197 -16.11 0.86 5.47
N GLU A 198 -15.29 1.24 4.51
CA GLU A 198 -14.65 2.55 4.38
C GLU A 198 -15.07 3.19 3.06
N GLN A 199 -15.20 4.51 3.05
CA GLN A 199 -15.50 5.28 1.86
C GLN A 199 -14.79 6.64 1.92
N SER A 200 -14.80 7.36 0.80
CA SER A 200 -14.12 8.66 0.69
C SER A 200 -14.47 9.64 1.81
N GLU A 201 -15.75 9.90 2.09
CA GLU A 201 -16.18 10.92 3.07
C GLU A 201 -15.46 12.28 2.90
N GLY A 202 -15.10 12.64 1.65
CA GLY A 202 -14.32 13.84 1.32
C GLY A 202 -12.80 13.70 1.49
N ARG A 203 -12.31 12.52 1.87
CA ARG A 203 -10.89 12.16 2.00
C ARG A 203 -10.48 11.24 0.86
N ALA A 204 -9.42 11.63 0.15
CA ALA A 204 -8.89 10.79 -0.90
C ALA A 204 -8.21 9.53 -0.34
N ALA A 205 -8.30 8.42 -1.07
CA ALA A 205 -7.47 7.24 -0.84
C ALA A 205 -6.11 7.43 -1.50
N TYR A 206 -5.07 6.94 -0.83
CA TYR A 206 -3.70 7.00 -1.28
C TYR A 206 -3.15 5.60 -1.53
N PHE A 207 -2.44 5.49 -2.63
CA PHE A 207 -1.70 4.31 -3.05
C PHE A 207 -0.31 4.74 -3.44
N PHE A 208 0.68 3.85 -3.33
CA PHE A 208 2.05 4.26 -3.54
C PHE A 208 2.88 3.20 -4.25
N LYS A 209 3.92 3.70 -4.91
CA LYS A 209 5.09 2.95 -5.35
C LYS A 209 6.25 3.43 -4.50
N ALA A 210 7.12 2.52 -4.10
CA ALA A 210 8.29 2.85 -3.32
C ALA A 210 9.50 2.04 -3.78
N ARG A 211 10.67 2.57 -3.45
CA ARG A 211 11.92 1.84 -3.51
C ARG A 211 12.42 1.56 -2.12
N LYS A 212 12.83 0.31 -1.90
CA LYS A 212 13.37 -0.18 -0.65
C LYS A 212 14.88 -0.21 -0.73
N LEU A 213 15.52 0.26 0.33
CA LEU A 213 16.95 0.09 0.49
C LEU A 213 17.24 -1.37 0.86
N VAL A 214 18.10 -2.00 0.08
CA VAL A 214 18.54 -3.39 0.26
C VAL A 214 20.06 -3.44 0.22
N ILE A 215 20.66 -4.54 0.67
CA ILE A 215 22.08 -4.78 0.47
C ILE A 215 22.35 -4.93 -1.03
N SER A 216 23.44 -4.36 -1.52
CA SER A 216 23.85 -4.55 -2.91
C SER A 216 24.22 -6.01 -3.18
N ASP A 217 23.98 -6.50 -4.40
CA ASP A 217 24.31 -7.89 -4.77
C ASP A 217 25.79 -8.22 -4.50
N ALA A 218 26.68 -7.27 -4.74
CA ALA A 218 28.12 -7.43 -4.46
C ALA A 218 28.41 -7.66 -2.97
N MET A 219 27.73 -6.93 -2.09
CA MET A 219 27.86 -7.12 -0.64
C MET A 219 27.16 -8.38 -0.17
N HIS A 220 26.01 -8.71 -0.77
CA HIS A 220 25.31 -9.96 -0.52
C HIS A 220 26.22 -11.17 -0.82
N ASP A 221 26.86 -11.19 -1.99
CA ASP A 221 27.83 -12.21 -2.38
C ASP A 221 29.05 -12.25 -1.46
N HIS A 222 29.53 -11.09 -1.02
CA HIS A 222 30.65 -11.00 -0.08
C HIS A 222 30.33 -11.70 1.25
N TYR A 223 29.18 -11.38 1.85
CA TYR A 223 28.77 -12.02 3.11
C TYR A 223 28.46 -13.50 2.93
N LEU A 224 27.90 -13.90 1.77
CA LEU A 224 27.66 -15.31 1.47
C LEU A 224 28.98 -16.10 1.33
N LYS A 225 30.01 -15.52 0.70
CA LYS A 225 31.35 -16.12 0.63
C LYS A 225 31.98 -16.24 2.01
N GLN A 226 31.95 -15.18 2.81
CA GLN A 226 32.45 -15.24 4.20
C GLN A 226 31.73 -16.32 5.01
N LEU A 227 30.44 -16.53 4.78
CA LEU A 227 29.69 -17.59 5.44
C LEU A 227 30.17 -18.98 5.02
N LEU A 228 30.33 -19.21 3.71
CA LEU A 228 30.81 -20.50 3.20
C LEU A 228 32.23 -20.82 3.69
N GLU A 229 33.09 -19.81 3.80
CA GLU A 229 34.45 -19.95 4.32
C GLU A 229 34.47 -20.29 5.82
N ASN A 230 33.47 -19.84 6.58
CA ASN A 230 33.31 -20.12 8.01
C ASN A 230 32.29 -21.23 8.31
N ALA A 231 31.95 -22.07 7.32
CA ALA A 231 30.90 -23.08 7.44
C ALA A 231 31.14 -24.12 8.56
N ALA A 232 32.39 -24.30 8.99
CA ALA A 232 32.75 -25.18 10.11
C ALA A 232 32.24 -24.67 11.48
N ASP A 233 31.99 -23.37 11.61
CA ASP A 233 31.51 -22.73 12.85
C ASP A 233 29.98 -22.58 12.89
N LEU A 234 29.27 -22.87 11.79
CA LEU A 234 27.83 -22.71 11.68
C LEU A 234 27.11 -23.96 12.18
N ARG A 235 26.44 -23.87 13.34
CA ARG A 235 25.59 -24.97 13.80
C ARG A 235 24.36 -25.10 12.89
N PRO A 236 23.81 -26.31 12.66
CA PRO A 236 22.65 -26.51 11.80
C PRO A 236 21.41 -25.66 12.16
N GLY A 237 21.21 -25.35 13.45
CA GLY A 237 20.14 -24.46 13.91
C GLY A 237 20.40 -22.97 13.68
N GLU A 238 21.67 -22.56 13.56
CA GLU A 238 22.05 -21.19 13.26
C GLU A 238 21.80 -20.90 11.79
N ILE A 239 22.10 -21.83 10.87
CA ILE A 239 21.83 -21.67 9.43
C ILE A 239 20.34 -21.39 9.16
N ALA A 240 19.42 -22.09 9.83
CA ALA A 240 17.98 -21.87 9.68
C ALA A 240 17.54 -20.51 10.25
N ASN A 241 18.08 -20.08 11.38
CA ASN A 241 17.85 -18.73 11.88
C ASN A 241 18.45 -17.68 10.94
N TRP A 242 19.60 -17.96 10.33
CA TRP A 242 20.38 -17.02 9.53
C TRP A 242 19.83 -16.82 8.12
N LEU A 243 19.36 -17.89 7.46
CA LEU A 243 18.56 -17.78 6.23
C LEU A 243 17.29 -16.95 6.43
N ASN A 244 16.79 -16.90 7.67
CA ASN A 244 15.64 -16.11 8.07
C ASN A 244 16.02 -14.75 8.71
N THR A 245 17.30 -14.49 8.97
CA THR A 245 17.78 -13.24 9.56
C THR A 245 18.21 -12.32 8.42
N SER A 246 17.71 -11.08 8.41
CA SER A 246 18.16 -10.08 7.45
C SER A 246 19.68 -9.98 7.51
N LEU A 247 20.38 -10.20 6.38
CA LEU A 247 21.83 -10.10 6.27
C LEU A 247 22.37 -8.75 6.77
N LEU A 248 21.51 -7.74 6.81
CA LEU A 248 21.78 -6.41 7.39
C LEU A 248 22.16 -6.46 8.87
N ASN A 249 21.75 -7.50 9.61
CA ASN A 249 22.11 -7.68 11.03
C ASN A 249 23.55 -8.14 11.24
N LEU A 250 24.27 -8.50 10.17
CA LEU A 250 25.65 -8.99 10.21
C LEU A 250 26.67 -7.89 9.95
N ILE A 251 26.17 -6.71 9.59
CA ILE A 251 26.98 -5.54 9.29
C ILE A 251 27.66 -5.12 10.60
N LYS A 252 28.98 -5.21 10.61
CA LYS A 252 29.75 -4.67 11.74
C LYS A 252 29.67 -3.15 11.69
N SER A 253 29.57 -2.51 12.86
CA SER A 253 29.37 -1.06 12.99
C SER A 253 30.45 -0.20 12.31
N ASN A 254 31.59 -0.78 11.94
CA ASN A 254 32.71 -0.13 11.24
C ASN A 254 32.71 -0.32 9.71
N GLU A 255 31.93 -1.26 9.17
CA GLU A 255 31.86 -1.53 7.72
C GLU A 255 30.92 -0.55 7.01
N LEU A 256 29.92 -0.02 7.72
CA LEU A 256 29.01 0.99 7.22
C LEU A 256 29.47 2.40 7.60
N ASN A 257 29.98 3.14 6.62
CA ASN A 257 30.33 4.54 6.79
C ASN A 257 30.00 5.34 5.52
N LEU A 258 30.21 6.66 5.56
CA LEU A 258 29.83 7.53 4.44
C LEU A 258 30.52 7.14 3.13
N THR A 259 31.76 6.68 3.16
CA THR A 259 32.52 6.35 1.95
C THR A 259 32.18 4.96 1.39
N THR A 260 31.66 4.05 2.22
CA THR A 260 31.26 2.70 1.77
C THR A 260 29.77 2.59 1.44
N SER A 261 28.93 3.48 1.99
CA SER A 261 27.45 3.39 1.91
C SER A 261 26.88 3.24 0.50
N ILE A 262 27.42 3.96 -0.50
CA ILE A 262 26.94 3.90 -1.89
C ILE A 262 27.15 2.51 -2.51
N GLY A 263 28.32 1.90 -2.28
CA GLY A 263 28.58 0.54 -2.76
C GLY A 263 27.91 -0.53 -1.90
N PHE A 264 27.58 -0.18 -0.66
CA PHE A 264 27.00 -1.08 0.31
C PHE A 264 25.53 -1.41 0.00
N PHE A 265 24.76 -0.39 -0.39
CA PHE A 265 23.34 -0.52 -0.61
C PHE A 265 22.95 -0.45 -2.08
N ALA A 266 21.82 -1.08 -2.39
CA ALA A 266 21.08 -0.92 -3.63
C ALA A 266 19.64 -0.52 -3.33
N TRP A 267 18.93 -0.08 -4.36
CA TRP A 267 17.51 0.25 -4.27
C TRP A 267 16.71 -0.68 -5.16
N ALA A 268 15.84 -1.48 -4.53
CA ALA A 268 14.91 -2.37 -5.22
C ALA A 268 13.51 -1.74 -5.25
N ASP A 269 12.75 -2.03 -6.30
CA ASP A 269 11.32 -1.70 -6.29
C ASP A 269 10.60 -2.59 -5.26
N LEU A 270 9.60 -2.03 -4.60
CA LEU A 270 8.79 -2.75 -3.64
C LEU A 270 8.15 -4.00 -4.30
N SER A 271 8.08 -5.12 -3.58
CA SER A 271 7.53 -6.39 -4.08
C SER A 271 6.35 -6.92 -3.26
N LEU A 272 5.78 -8.06 -3.68
CA LEU A 272 4.75 -8.78 -2.92
C LEU A 272 5.21 -9.19 -1.52
N ASP A 273 6.52 -9.42 -1.31
CA ASP A 273 7.07 -9.80 0.00
C ASP A 273 6.93 -8.65 1.02
N ASP A 274 6.95 -7.40 0.55
CA ASP A 274 6.78 -6.23 1.40
C ASP A 274 5.31 -6.03 1.82
N ILE A 275 4.34 -6.62 1.09
CA ILE A 275 2.91 -6.62 1.49
C ILE A 275 2.72 -7.38 2.79
N GLU A 276 3.50 -8.44 3.02
CA GLU A 276 3.43 -9.18 4.28
C GLU A 276 3.79 -8.28 5.46
N ARG A 277 4.76 -7.38 5.29
CA ARG A 277 5.16 -6.42 6.34
C ARG A 277 4.10 -5.36 6.63
N LEU A 278 3.25 -5.05 5.64
CA LEU A 278 2.12 -4.10 5.77
C LEU A 278 0.86 -4.74 6.36
N THR A 279 0.76 -6.07 6.33
CA THR A 279 -0.48 -6.80 6.65
C THR A 279 -0.34 -7.79 7.81
N ALA A 280 0.87 -7.93 8.35
CA ALA A 280 1.23 -8.68 9.55
C ALA A 280 0.76 -8.01 10.84
#